data_AF-A0A817EJD9-F1
#
_entry.id   AF-A0A817EJD9-F1
#
_cell.length_a   1.000
_cell.length_b   1.000
_cell.length_c   1.000
_cell.angle_alpha   90.00
_cell.angle_beta   90.00
_cell.angle_gamma   90.00
#
_symmetry.space_group_name_H-M   'P 1'
#
loop_
_entity.id
_entity.type
_entity.pdbx_description
1 polymer ?
#
loop_
_entity_poly.entity_id
_entity_poly.type
_entity_poly.pdbx_seq_one_letter_code
_entity_poly.pdbx_strand_id
1 'polypeptide(L)'
;MEMVLTPIVCIAQGYIQGKPVDDLRVRKAILELPDNKTEHLPGYLPLVPGMPVLLTENVATELGLSKGTRGIFHQLVYDKPPEGDRYHDKNFPSNTKFITQPKYALVEFSGCKLDGKLAKLQSKIVPIAVSKQIFLFYAKELLPDNVAKAAKINKKTTKLTVKRKALPLIPAYSMTTRKSQGQTLGKIIVDLVMLPGPLEVTSPYVSLSRVKRLEDLLIIRPFDFATLQIKPSMAQIEVFKRLDRIAQNTRRRFQFIV
;
A
#
# COMPACT_ATOMS: atom_id res chain seq x y z
N MET A 1 -26.49 -17.85 -14.06
CA MET A 1 -25.17 -18.52 -14.16
C MET A 1 -24.24 -17.79 -13.20
N GLU A 2 -24.03 -18.32 -12.00
CA GLU A 2 -23.11 -17.69 -11.04
C GLU A 2 -21.70 -17.72 -11.63
N MET A 3 -21.13 -16.54 -11.88
CA MET A 3 -19.71 -16.44 -12.20
C MET A 3 -18.91 -16.89 -10.97
N VAL A 4 -18.38 -18.12 -11.02
CA VAL A 4 -17.43 -18.60 -10.02
C VAL A 4 -16.14 -17.80 -10.19
N LEU A 5 -16.04 -16.67 -9.49
CA LEU A 5 -14.83 -15.87 -9.42
C LEU A 5 -13.72 -16.73 -8.80
N THR A 6 -12.69 -17.01 -9.59
CA THR A 6 -11.51 -17.72 -9.11
C THR A 6 -10.50 -16.69 -8.60
N PRO A 7 -10.26 -16.58 -7.29
CA PRO A 7 -9.28 -15.63 -6.76
C PRO A 7 -7.88 -16.01 -7.23
N ILE A 8 -7.09 -15.00 -7.58
CA ILE A 8 -5.70 -15.16 -7.96
C ILE A 8 -4.84 -14.57 -6.86
N VAL A 9 -3.78 -15.27 -6.44
CA VAL A 9 -2.77 -14.72 -5.54
C VAL A 9 -1.45 -14.66 -6.29
N CYS A 10 -0.98 -13.45 -6.54
CA CYS A 10 0.34 -13.23 -7.09
C CYS A 10 1.37 -13.31 -5.96
N ILE A 11 2.36 -14.18 -6.12
CA ILE A 11 3.39 -14.44 -5.12
C ILE A 11 4.67 -13.74 -5.55
N ALA A 12 5.24 -12.95 -4.65
CA ALA A 12 6.49 -12.26 -4.88
C ALA A 12 7.67 -13.25 -5.04
N GLN A 13 8.61 -12.90 -5.91
CA GLN A 13 9.84 -13.67 -6.09
C GLN A 13 10.95 -13.02 -5.28
N GLY A 14 11.51 -13.77 -4.32
CA GLY A 14 12.64 -13.32 -3.49
C GLY A 14 13.96 -13.88 -3.98
N TYR A 15 15.02 -13.06 -3.94
CA TYR A 15 16.38 -13.44 -4.27
C TYR A 15 17.35 -12.97 -3.17
N ILE A 16 18.27 -13.84 -2.77
CA ILE A 16 19.37 -13.53 -1.86
C ILE A 16 20.68 -13.80 -2.60
N GLN A 17 21.61 -12.84 -2.57
CA GLN A 17 22.90 -12.95 -3.28
C GLN A 17 22.73 -13.30 -4.79
N GLY A 18 21.64 -12.85 -5.40
CA GLY A 18 21.33 -13.10 -6.82
C GLY A 18 20.70 -14.46 -7.12
N LYS A 19 20.56 -15.35 -6.13
CA LYS A 19 19.91 -16.67 -6.29
C LYS A 19 18.47 -16.64 -5.76
N PRO A 20 17.53 -17.38 -6.38
CA PRO A 20 16.20 -17.60 -5.82
C PRO A 20 16.30 -18.14 -4.38
N VAL A 21 15.33 -17.78 -3.54
CA VAL A 21 15.26 -18.31 -2.17
C VAL A 21 14.60 -19.68 -2.19
N ASP A 22 15.42 -20.72 -2.13
CA ASP A 22 14.96 -22.12 -2.22
C ASP A 22 14.53 -22.72 -0.87
N ASP A 23 15.11 -22.29 0.27
CA ASP A 23 14.68 -22.77 1.60
C ASP A 23 13.25 -22.30 1.89
N LEU A 24 12.33 -23.26 2.03
CA LEU A 24 10.90 -23.01 2.22
C LEU A 24 10.60 -22.14 3.46
N ARG A 25 11.38 -22.26 4.54
CA ARG A 25 11.17 -21.51 5.78
C ARG A 25 11.60 -20.07 5.59
N VAL A 26 12.76 -19.84 4.98
CA VAL A 26 13.25 -18.49 4.64
C VAL A 26 12.30 -17.84 3.64
N ARG A 27 11.87 -18.57 2.62
CA ARG A 27 10.92 -18.10 1.62
C ARG A 27 9.59 -17.68 2.26
N LYS A 28 9.01 -18.53 3.10
CA LYS A 28 7.77 -18.23 3.83
C LYS A 28 7.93 -16.97 4.70
N ALA A 29 9.00 -16.92 5.49
CA ALA A 29 9.27 -15.77 6.34
C ALA A 29 9.42 -14.48 5.54
N ILE A 30 10.11 -14.51 4.39
CA ILE A 30 10.21 -13.34 3.50
C ILE A 30 8.82 -12.93 2.99
N LEU A 31 8.00 -13.88 2.52
CA LEU A 31 6.68 -13.60 1.97
C LEU A 31 5.70 -13.03 3.02
N GLU A 32 5.83 -13.43 4.28
CA GLU A 32 4.99 -12.98 5.39
C GLU A 32 5.45 -11.64 6.01
N LEU A 33 6.57 -11.07 5.55
CA LEU A 33 7.00 -9.76 6.00
C LEU A 33 5.95 -8.68 5.69
N PRO A 34 5.70 -7.77 6.66
CA PRO A 34 4.88 -6.59 6.41
C PRO A 34 5.34 -5.80 5.18
N ASP A 35 4.38 -5.27 4.42
CA ASP A 35 4.62 -4.49 3.22
C ASP A 35 5.46 -3.22 3.50
N ASN A 36 5.26 -2.57 4.64
CA ASN A 36 6.05 -1.43 5.10
C ASN A 36 7.53 -1.74 5.38
N LYS A 37 7.91 -3.02 5.49
CA LYS A 37 9.30 -3.47 5.62
C LYS A 37 9.89 -3.93 4.29
N THR A 38 9.10 -3.91 3.22
CA THR A 38 9.46 -4.50 1.92
C THR A 38 9.22 -3.53 0.78
N GLU A 39 9.47 -2.23 1.05
CA GLU A 39 9.25 -1.12 0.10
C GLU A 39 7.83 -1.10 -0.50
N HIS A 40 6.83 -1.53 0.29
CA HIS A 40 5.44 -1.67 -0.12
C HIS A 40 5.19 -2.64 -1.28
N LEU A 41 6.08 -3.63 -1.48
CA LEU A 41 5.82 -4.77 -2.36
C LEU A 41 5.34 -5.96 -1.53
N PRO A 42 4.05 -6.33 -1.54
CA PRO A 42 3.54 -7.44 -0.74
C PRO A 42 4.13 -8.78 -1.17
N GLY A 43 4.27 -9.72 -0.23
CA GLY A 43 4.68 -11.09 -0.53
C GLY A 43 3.56 -11.90 -1.20
N TYR A 44 2.33 -11.75 -0.70
CA TYR A 44 1.12 -12.28 -1.30
C TYR A 44 0.21 -11.13 -1.72
N LEU A 45 -0.12 -11.05 -3.01
CA LEU A 45 -1.03 -10.07 -3.56
C LEU A 45 -2.29 -10.76 -4.07
N PRO A 46 -3.38 -10.76 -3.28
CA PRO A 46 -4.68 -11.26 -3.75
C PRO A 46 -5.27 -10.30 -4.79
N LEU A 47 -5.78 -10.88 -5.88
CA LEU A 47 -6.32 -10.19 -7.04
C LEU A 47 -7.63 -10.86 -7.47
N VAL A 48 -8.68 -10.05 -7.61
CA VAL A 48 -10.00 -10.43 -8.09
C VAL A 48 -10.45 -9.34 -9.08
N PRO A 49 -10.84 -9.69 -10.32
CA PRO A 49 -11.33 -8.70 -11.28
C PRO A 49 -12.41 -7.79 -10.68
N GLY A 50 -12.30 -6.49 -10.93
CA GLY A 50 -13.16 -5.45 -10.37
C GLY A 50 -12.72 -4.91 -9.01
N MET A 51 -11.71 -5.50 -8.35
CA MET A 51 -11.27 -5.00 -7.05
C MET A 51 -10.50 -3.66 -7.17
N PRO A 52 -10.68 -2.74 -6.20
CA PRO A 52 -9.86 -1.55 -6.11
C PRO A 52 -8.44 -1.91 -5.70
N VAL A 53 -7.47 -1.32 -6.39
CA VAL A 53 -6.04 -1.43 -6.12
C VAL A 53 -5.39 -0.06 -6.01
N LEU A 54 -4.24 0.00 -5.35
CA LEU A 54 -3.44 1.21 -5.17
C LEU A 54 -2.04 0.97 -5.73
N LEU A 55 -1.51 1.93 -6.50
CA LEU A 55 -0.10 1.92 -6.90
C LEU A 55 0.80 2.17 -5.69
N THR A 56 1.86 1.37 -5.54
CA THR A 56 2.84 1.51 -4.45
C THR A 56 4.11 2.26 -4.85
N GLU A 57 4.27 2.55 -6.14
CA GLU A 57 5.39 3.32 -6.69
C GLU A 57 4.93 4.31 -7.78
N ASN A 58 5.84 5.19 -8.20
CA ASN A 58 5.60 6.09 -9.33
C ASN A 58 5.88 5.32 -10.62
N VAL A 59 4.85 5.20 -11.46
CA VAL A 59 4.95 4.48 -12.75
C VAL A 59 5.13 5.46 -13.90
N ALA A 60 4.29 6.49 -13.97
CA ALA A 60 4.28 7.51 -15.02
C ALA A 60 3.57 8.76 -14.48
N THR A 61 4.30 9.64 -13.80
CA THR A 61 3.72 10.79 -13.08
C THR A 61 3.11 11.82 -14.04
N GLU A 62 3.65 11.94 -15.25
CA GLU A 62 3.15 12.74 -16.36
C GLU A 62 1.74 12.31 -16.79
N LEU A 63 1.43 11.01 -16.68
CA LEU A 63 0.11 10.45 -16.94
C LEU A 63 -0.80 10.43 -15.70
N GLY A 64 -0.31 10.91 -14.56
CA GLY A 64 -1.02 10.84 -13.29
C GLY A 64 -0.97 9.46 -12.62
N LEU A 65 -0.03 8.59 -13.00
CA LEU A 65 0.18 7.27 -12.41
C LEU A 65 1.30 7.33 -11.37
N SER A 66 0.99 7.93 -10.24
CA SER A 66 1.92 8.10 -9.11
C SER A 66 1.58 7.16 -7.95
N LYS A 67 2.52 7.01 -7.02
CA LYS A 67 2.31 6.27 -5.77
C LYS A 67 1.07 6.79 -5.04
N GLY A 68 0.15 5.91 -4.70
CA GLY A 68 -1.14 6.25 -4.08
C GLY A 68 -2.28 6.48 -5.07
N THR A 69 -2.03 6.37 -6.38
CA THR A 69 -3.11 6.44 -7.38
C THR A 69 -3.96 5.17 -7.29
N ARG A 70 -5.27 5.37 -7.19
CA ARG A 70 -6.27 4.27 -7.14
C ARG A 70 -6.65 3.84 -8.55
N GLY A 71 -6.79 2.54 -8.74
CA GLY A 71 -7.29 1.95 -9.97
C GLY A 71 -8.20 0.75 -9.70
N ILE A 72 -8.79 0.22 -10.75
CA ILE A 72 -9.60 -1.01 -10.72
C ILE A 72 -8.84 -2.10 -11.44
N PHE A 73 -8.57 -3.20 -10.74
CA PHE A 73 -7.87 -4.34 -11.34
C PHE A 73 -8.80 -5.10 -12.29
N HIS A 74 -8.33 -5.36 -13.51
CA HIS A 74 -9.09 -6.10 -14.53
C HIS A 74 -8.59 -7.52 -14.69
N GLN A 75 -7.30 -7.68 -14.98
CA GLN A 75 -6.75 -8.97 -15.36
C GLN A 75 -5.26 -9.08 -15.02
N LEU A 76 -4.83 -10.28 -14.64
CA LEU A 76 -3.42 -10.63 -14.52
C LEU A 76 -2.96 -11.33 -15.80
N VAL A 77 -1.83 -10.89 -16.37
CA VAL A 77 -1.17 -11.55 -17.49
C VAL A 77 0.08 -12.28 -17.00
N TYR A 78 0.19 -13.56 -17.34
CA TYR A 78 1.27 -14.47 -16.92
C TYR A 78 1.48 -15.54 -18.00
N ASP A 79 2.66 -16.16 -18.05
CA ASP A 79 3.01 -17.14 -19.09
C ASP A 79 2.38 -18.52 -18.86
N LYS A 80 2.68 -19.12 -17.70
CA LYS A 80 2.16 -20.44 -17.32
C LYS A 80 1.79 -20.42 -15.83
N PRO A 81 0.67 -21.05 -15.42
CA PRO A 81 0.41 -21.30 -14.01
C PRO A 81 1.53 -22.21 -13.46
N PRO A 82 2.00 -22.00 -12.22
CA PRO A 82 3.02 -22.86 -11.64
C PRO A 82 2.50 -24.30 -11.52
N GLU A 83 3.25 -25.25 -12.07
CA GLU A 83 3.05 -26.67 -11.80
C GLU A 83 3.60 -27.00 -10.41
N GLY A 84 2.77 -27.58 -9.53
CA GLY A 84 3.24 -28.30 -8.35
C GLY A 84 3.54 -27.49 -7.08
N ASP A 85 3.66 -26.16 -7.12
CA ASP A 85 3.88 -25.39 -5.89
C ASP A 85 2.57 -25.22 -5.10
N ARG A 86 2.39 -26.09 -4.10
CA ARG A 86 1.33 -25.96 -3.10
C ARG A 86 1.68 -24.84 -2.11
N TYR A 87 1.37 -23.60 -2.45
CA TYR A 87 1.25 -22.52 -1.46
C TYR A 87 -0.06 -22.71 -0.69
N HIS A 88 -0.10 -23.72 0.18
CA HIS A 88 -1.22 -23.87 1.10
C HIS A 88 -1.06 -22.87 2.24
N ASP A 89 -1.40 -21.62 1.95
CA ASP A 89 -1.80 -20.73 3.01
C ASP A 89 -3.29 -21.00 3.30
N LYS A 90 -3.56 -21.40 4.55
CA LYS A 90 -4.93 -21.66 5.04
C LYS A 90 -5.82 -20.42 4.98
N ASN A 91 -5.23 -19.25 4.74
CA ASN A 91 -5.92 -17.97 4.63
C ASN A 91 -6.64 -17.78 3.28
N PHE A 92 -6.37 -18.60 2.26
CA PHE A 92 -7.00 -18.46 0.94
C PHE A 92 -7.99 -19.59 0.63
N PRO A 93 -9.08 -19.29 -0.12
CA PRO A 93 -10.03 -20.31 -0.58
C PRO A 93 -9.35 -21.46 -1.35
N SER A 94 -9.91 -22.65 -1.28
CA SER A 94 -9.36 -23.86 -1.93
C SER A 94 -9.25 -23.76 -3.44
N ASN A 95 -10.07 -22.92 -4.09
CA ASN A 95 -10.03 -22.67 -5.54
C ASN A 95 -9.01 -21.60 -5.96
N THR A 96 -8.19 -21.07 -5.03
CA THR A 96 -7.24 -19.98 -5.33
C THR A 96 -6.14 -20.42 -6.29
N LYS A 97 -5.91 -19.61 -7.33
CA LYS A 97 -4.79 -19.79 -8.27
C LYS A 97 -3.59 -18.97 -7.80
N PHE A 98 -2.50 -19.65 -7.45
CA PHE A 98 -1.25 -19.00 -7.08
C PHE A 98 -0.37 -18.78 -8.31
N ILE A 99 0.13 -17.57 -8.52
CA ILE A 99 0.93 -17.18 -9.69
C ILE A 99 2.26 -16.59 -9.22
N THR A 100 3.37 -17.23 -9.58
CA THR A 100 4.73 -16.81 -9.17
C THR A 100 5.46 -15.98 -10.24
N GLN A 101 4.98 -15.99 -11.48
CA GLN A 101 5.61 -15.32 -12.62
C GLN A 101 4.61 -14.45 -13.40
N PRO A 102 4.07 -13.38 -12.79
CA PRO A 102 3.29 -12.39 -13.52
C PRO A 102 4.17 -11.62 -14.53
N LYS A 103 3.61 -11.27 -15.69
CA LYS A 103 4.19 -10.30 -16.61
C LYS A 103 3.79 -8.88 -16.22
N TYR A 104 2.49 -8.65 -16.13
CA TYR A 104 1.89 -7.37 -15.77
C TYR A 104 0.42 -7.57 -15.34
N ALA A 105 -0.13 -6.57 -14.65
CA ALA A 105 -1.55 -6.47 -14.36
C ALA A 105 -2.19 -5.37 -15.22
N LEU A 106 -3.35 -5.64 -15.80
CA LEU A 106 -4.17 -4.62 -16.45
C LEU A 106 -5.00 -3.92 -15.38
N VAL A 107 -4.81 -2.62 -15.23
CA VAL A 107 -5.49 -1.79 -14.23
C VAL A 107 -6.09 -0.57 -14.91
N GLU A 108 -7.34 -0.29 -14.61
CA GLU A 108 -8.03 0.91 -15.08
C GLU A 108 -7.81 2.08 -14.11
N PHE A 109 -7.39 3.22 -14.65
CA PHE A 109 -7.15 4.44 -13.88
C PHE A 109 -8.02 5.57 -14.43
N SER A 110 -9.19 5.80 -13.84
CA SER A 110 -10.17 6.77 -14.35
C SER A 110 -9.64 8.22 -14.43
N GLY A 111 -8.69 8.57 -13.57
CA GLY A 111 -8.02 9.88 -13.53
C GLY A 111 -6.71 9.99 -14.32
N CYS A 112 -6.33 8.94 -15.06
CA CYS A 112 -5.14 8.96 -15.90
C CYS A 112 -5.31 9.94 -17.07
N LYS A 113 -4.27 10.74 -17.36
CA LYS A 113 -4.23 11.74 -18.43
C LYS A 113 -3.89 11.15 -19.80
N LEU A 114 -4.34 9.92 -20.04
CA LEU A 114 -4.09 9.23 -21.29
C LEU A 114 -5.13 9.68 -22.33
N ASP A 115 -4.71 10.48 -23.31
CA ASP A 115 -5.60 11.09 -24.32
C ASP A 115 -6.07 10.11 -25.42
N GLY A 116 -5.69 8.83 -25.34
CA GLY A 116 -6.00 7.80 -26.34
C GLY A 116 -6.03 6.38 -25.78
N LYS A 117 -6.18 5.39 -26.67
CA LYS A 117 -6.04 3.97 -26.32
C LYS A 117 -4.57 3.56 -26.38
N LEU A 118 -4.11 2.78 -25.40
CA LEU A 118 -2.81 2.11 -25.46
C LEU A 118 -2.92 0.91 -26.41
N ALA A 119 -2.59 1.13 -27.68
CA ALA A 119 -2.68 0.12 -28.74
C ALA A 119 -4.09 -0.52 -28.80
N LYS A 120 -4.18 -1.83 -28.50
CA LYS A 120 -5.44 -2.60 -28.53
C LYS A 120 -6.24 -2.53 -27.22
N LEU A 121 -5.74 -1.85 -26.19
CA LEU A 121 -6.42 -1.75 -24.89
C LEU A 121 -7.56 -0.73 -24.92
N GLN A 122 -8.57 -0.94 -24.06
CA GLN A 122 -9.59 0.06 -23.83
C GLN A 122 -8.97 1.32 -23.20
N SER A 123 -9.63 2.46 -23.37
CA SER A 123 -9.15 3.74 -22.83
C SER A 123 -8.94 3.62 -21.31
N LYS A 124 -7.86 4.22 -20.79
CA LYS A 124 -7.50 4.26 -19.36
C LYS A 124 -7.13 2.92 -18.71
N ILE A 125 -7.08 1.81 -19.45
CA ILE A 125 -6.47 0.56 -18.99
C ILE A 125 -4.97 0.60 -19.27
N VAL A 126 -4.16 0.46 -18.22
CA VAL A 126 -2.71 0.55 -18.29
C VAL A 126 -2.09 -0.76 -17.80
N PRO A 127 -1.11 -1.34 -18.54
CA PRO A 127 -0.35 -2.47 -18.06
C PRO A 127 0.66 -2.04 -16.99
N ILE A 128 0.47 -2.54 -15.77
CA ILE A 128 1.37 -2.33 -14.64
C ILE A 128 2.34 -3.51 -14.58
N ALA A 129 3.59 -3.25 -14.96
CA ALA A 129 4.65 -4.25 -14.96
C ALA A 129 5.11 -4.60 -13.54
N VAL A 130 5.77 -5.74 -13.43
CA VAL A 130 6.47 -6.14 -12.19
C VAL A 130 7.61 -5.18 -11.87
N SER A 131 7.68 -4.76 -10.61
CA SER A 131 8.74 -3.95 -10.04
C SER A 131 9.76 -4.81 -9.30
N LYS A 132 10.96 -4.26 -9.12
CA LYS A 132 12.05 -4.86 -8.35
C LYS A 132 12.46 -3.91 -7.24
N GLN A 133 12.37 -4.36 -5.99
CA GLN A 133 12.81 -3.60 -4.84
C GLN A 133 13.87 -4.37 -4.05
N ILE A 134 14.74 -3.65 -3.36
CA ILE A 134 15.82 -4.21 -2.55
C ILE A 134 15.63 -3.71 -1.13
N PHE A 135 15.65 -4.63 -0.17
CA PHE A 135 15.53 -4.29 1.24
C PHE A 135 16.45 -5.16 2.10
N LEU A 136 16.78 -4.64 3.27
CA LEU A 136 17.76 -5.20 4.19
C LEU A 136 17.07 -5.69 5.45
N PHE A 137 17.38 -6.92 5.86
CA PHE A 137 16.90 -7.50 7.12
C PHE A 137 18.05 -8.07 7.93
N TYR A 138 17.90 -8.12 9.24
CA TYR A 138 18.78 -8.93 10.07
C TYR A 138 18.29 -10.37 10.08
N ALA A 139 19.21 -11.34 9.94
CA ALA A 139 18.85 -12.76 9.91
C ALA A 139 17.98 -13.21 11.12
N LYS A 140 18.22 -12.64 12.31
CA LYS A 140 17.44 -12.88 13.54
C LYS A 140 15.98 -12.41 13.48
N GLU A 141 15.68 -11.43 12.64
CA GLU A 141 14.31 -10.89 12.48
C GLU A 141 13.46 -11.77 11.56
N LEU A 142 14.13 -12.59 10.75
CA LEU A 142 13.53 -13.35 9.66
C LEU A 142 13.30 -14.81 10.03
N LEU A 143 14.05 -15.34 11.00
CA LEU A 143 13.94 -16.73 11.44
C LEU A 143 13.90 -16.79 12.97
N PRO A 144 13.01 -17.59 13.57
CA PRO A 144 13.12 -17.96 14.98
C PRO A 144 14.48 -18.62 15.27
N ASP A 145 15.04 -18.42 16.46
CA ASP A 145 16.40 -18.86 16.84
C ASP A 145 16.68 -20.36 16.59
N ASN A 146 15.64 -21.19 16.65
CA ASN A 146 15.72 -22.63 16.40
C ASN A 146 15.96 -22.97 14.91
N VAL A 147 15.55 -22.09 13.98
CA VAL A 147 15.65 -22.29 12.53
C VAL A 147 16.96 -21.73 11.97
N ALA A 148 17.50 -20.66 12.56
CA ALA A 148 18.79 -20.08 12.18
C ALA A 148 19.96 -21.09 12.31
N LYS A 149 19.90 -21.97 13.32
CA LYS A 149 20.86 -23.08 13.51
C LYS A 149 20.77 -24.14 12.40
N ALA A 150 19.56 -24.49 11.96
CA ALA A 150 19.33 -25.51 10.93
C ALA A 150 19.66 -25.03 9.51
N ALA A 151 19.56 -23.72 9.24
CA ALA A 151 19.88 -23.13 7.94
C ALA A 151 21.38 -22.80 7.75
N LYS A 152 22.26 -23.23 8.68
CA LYS A 152 23.72 -22.91 8.68
C LYS A 152 24.01 -21.41 8.52
N ILE A 153 23.15 -20.54 9.04
CA ILE A 153 23.38 -19.10 9.04
C ILE A 153 24.23 -18.77 10.27
N ASN A 154 25.51 -18.46 10.05
CA ASN A 154 26.46 -18.17 11.12
C ASN A 154 25.95 -17.06 12.06
N LYS A 155 26.11 -17.28 13.38
CA LYS A 155 25.71 -16.46 14.54
C LYS A 155 26.30 -15.03 14.62
N LYS A 156 26.69 -14.42 13.50
CA LYS A 156 26.95 -12.97 13.43
C LYS A 156 25.69 -12.29 12.90
N THR A 157 25.47 -11.07 13.36
CA THR A 157 24.38 -10.15 13.01
C THR A 157 24.44 -9.76 11.52
N THR A 158 24.32 -10.75 10.64
CA THR A 158 24.51 -10.59 9.20
C THR A 158 23.25 -9.96 8.63
N LYS A 159 23.43 -8.78 8.03
CA LYS A 159 22.40 -8.14 7.22
C LYS A 159 22.23 -8.97 5.94
N LEU A 160 21.02 -9.48 5.73
CA LEU A 160 20.61 -10.15 4.52
C LEU A 160 20.04 -9.10 3.56
N THR A 161 20.59 -9.06 2.34
CA THR A 161 20.03 -8.26 1.24
C THR A 161 19.07 -9.13 0.45
N VAL A 162 17.79 -8.77 0.47
CA VAL A 162 16.75 -9.47 -0.27
C VAL A 162 16.32 -8.58 -1.43
N LYS A 163 16.36 -9.12 -2.65
CA LYS A 163 15.75 -8.50 -3.82
C LYS A 163 14.38 -9.14 -4.03
N ARG A 164 13.33 -8.34 -4.10
CA ARG A 164 11.96 -8.79 -4.36
C ARG A 164 11.49 -8.33 -5.73
N LYS A 165 10.88 -9.23 -6.49
CA LYS A 165 10.16 -8.93 -7.73
C LYS A 165 8.67 -9.21 -7.54
N ALA A 166 7.82 -8.20 -7.66
CA ALA A 166 6.37 -8.29 -7.47
C ALA A 166 5.64 -7.16 -8.22
N LEU A 167 4.32 -7.25 -8.35
CA LEU A 167 3.52 -6.13 -8.86
C LEU A 167 3.50 -4.98 -7.83
N PRO A 168 3.68 -3.71 -8.24
CA PRO A 168 3.61 -2.55 -7.36
C PRO A 168 2.16 -2.14 -7.06
N LEU A 169 1.38 -3.11 -6.59
CA LEU A 169 -0.05 -2.98 -6.32
C LEU A 169 -0.38 -3.54 -4.94
N ILE A 170 -1.32 -2.92 -4.25
CA ILE A 170 -1.96 -3.45 -3.05
C ILE A 170 -3.48 -3.30 -3.15
N PRO A 171 -4.27 -4.15 -2.45
CA PRO A 171 -5.71 -3.94 -2.31
C PRO A 171 -6.02 -2.55 -1.73
N ALA A 172 -7.08 -1.90 -2.24
CA ALA A 172 -7.44 -0.53 -1.87
C ALA A 172 -8.89 -0.40 -1.35
N TYR A 173 -9.38 -1.44 -0.66
CA TYR A 173 -10.66 -1.40 0.05
C TYR A 173 -10.60 -0.55 1.31
N SER A 174 -9.48 -0.62 2.03
CA SER A 174 -9.20 0.18 3.20
C SER A 174 -7.84 0.85 3.06
N MET A 175 -7.68 1.97 3.74
CA MET A 175 -6.44 2.74 3.73
C MET A 175 -6.26 3.39 5.09
N THR A 176 -5.02 3.49 5.54
CA THR A 176 -4.72 4.17 6.81
C THR A 176 -4.91 5.68 6.67
N THR A 177 -5.26 6.36 7.76
CA THR A 177 -5.38 7.82 7.81
C THR A 177 -4.14 8.52 7.25
N ARG A 178 -2.94 8.05 7.62
CA ARG A 178 -1.67 8.60 7.12
C ARG A 178 -1.56 8.52 5.59
N LYS A 179 -1.97 7.41 4.98
CA LYS A 179 -1.94 7.25 3.53
C LYS A 179 -2.98 8.11 2.81
N SER A 180 -4.10 8.44 3.47
CA SER A 180 -5.13 9.34 2.95
C SER A 180 -4.77 10.82 3.00
N GLN A 181 -3.72 11.20 3.73
CA GLN A 181 -3.35 12.60 3.93
C GLN A 181 -3.07 13.30 2.59
N GLY A 182 -3.66 14.49 2.42
CA GLY A 182 -3.53 15.27 1.19
C GLY A 182 -4.46 14.82 0.06
N GLN A 183 -5.19 13.71 0.20
CA GLN A 183 -6.16 13.27 -0.79
C GLN A 183 -7.55 13.86 -0.52
N THR A 184 -8.33 14.09 -1.57
CA THR A 184 -9.77 14.30 -1.47
C THR A 184 -10.48 13.03 -1.94
N LEU A 185 -11.30 12.46 -1.06
CA LEU A 185 -12.04 11.22 -1.30
C LEU A 185 -13.53 11.56 -1.55
N GLY A 186 -14.21 10.68 -2.29
CA GLY A 186 -15.64 10.81 -2.58
C GLY A 186 -16.48 10.50 -1.35
N LYS A 187 -16.85 9.23 -1.18
CA LYS A 187 -17.55 8.72 0.01
C LYS A 187 -16.61 7.85 0.82
N ILE A 188 -16.59 8.01 2.15
CA ILE A 188 -15.70 7.25 3.03
C ILE A 188 -16.45 6.68 4.23
N ILE A 189 -15.95 5.54 4.69
CA ILE A 189 -16.30 4.95 5.98
C ILE A 189 -15.08 5.08 6.87
N VAL A 190 -15.25 5.66 8.06
CA VAL A 190 -14.17 5.91 9.02
C VAL A 190 -14.48 5.18 10.32
N ASP A 191 -13.44 4.56 10.89
CA ASP A 191 -13.45 4.08 12.26
C ASP A 191 -12.68 5.09 13.13
N LEU A 192 -13.38 5.66 14.12
CA LEU A 192 -12.83 6.64 15.05
C LEU A 192 -12.41 6.03 16.39
N VAL A 193 -12.62 4.73 16.59
CA VAL A 193 -12.08 4.04 17.78
C VAL A 193 -10.61 3.74 17.51
N MET A 194 -9.75 4.55 18.12
CA MET A 194 -8.32 4.51 17.90
C MET A 194 -7.67 3.40 18.76
N LEU A 195 -6.65 2.74 18.21
CA LEU A 195 -5.87 1.74 18.94
C LEU A 195 -5.12 2.38 20.13
N PRO A 196 -4.83 1.61 21.20
CA PRO A 196 -4.08 2.12 22.34
C PRO A 196 -2.72 2.70 21.92
N GLY A 197 -2.43 3.94 22.34
CA GLY A 197 -1.19 4.64 22.00
C GLY A 197 -1.34 6.16 22.08
N PRO A 198 -0.27 6.92 21.79
CA PRO A 198 -0.34 8.38 21.75
C PRO A 198 -1.32 8.81 20.65
N LEU A 199 -2.44 9.41 21.09
CA LEU A 199 -3.48 9.91 20.22
C LEU A 199 -3.08 11.28 19.68
N GLU A 200 -2.66 11.34 18.42
CA GLU A 200 -2.36 12.61 17.78
C GLU A 200 -3.65 13.27 17.26
N VAL A 201 -3.78 14.58 17.44
CA VAL A 201 -4.86 15.42 16.88
C VAL A 201 -5.06 15.16 15.38
N THR A 202 -3.96 14.86 14.69
CA THR A 202 -3.90 14.60 13.25
C THR A 202 -4.74 13.39 12.84
N SER A 203 -4.92 12.38 13.71
CA SER A 203 -5.58 11.14 13.32
C SER A 203 -7.08 11.31 13.00
N PRO A 204 -7.93 11.81 13.93
CA PRO A 204 -9.33 12.07 13.60
C PRO A 204 -9.49 13.22 12.60
N TYR A 205 -8.68 14.28 12.71
CA TYR A 205 -8.80 15.43 11.81
C TYR A 205 -8.51 15.06 10.34
N VAL A 206 -7.45 14.30 10.08
CA VAL A 206 -7.08 13.93 8.71
C VAL A 206 -8.17 13.06 8.10
N SER A 207 -8.67 12.04 8.79
CA SER A 207 -9.69 11.15 8.23
C SER A 207 -11.00 11.89 7.93
N LEU A 208 -11.47 12.73 8.86
CA LEU A 208 -12.72 13.49 8.70
C LEU A 208 -12.64 14.56 7.60
N SER A 209 -11.46 15.17 7.41
CA SER A 209 -11.26 16.22 6.39
C SER A 209 -11.01 15.69 4.97
N ARG A 210 -11.12 14.37 4.71
CA ARG A 210 -10.91 13.82 3.36
C ARG A 210 -12.12 14.00 2.44
N VAL A 211 -13.32 14.18 2.99
CA VAL A 211 -14.56 14.40 2.20
C VAL A 211 -14.92 15.87 2.12
N LYS A 212 -15.68 16.23 1.08
CA LYS A 212 -16.15 17.61 0.87
C LYS A 212 -17.46 17.91 1.60
N ARG A 213 -18.27 16.90 1.90
CA ARG A 213 -19.59 17.03 2.50
C ARG A 213 -19.77 16.00 3.61
N LEU A 214 -20.54 16.36 4.64
CA LEU A 214 -20.82 15.47 5.76
C LEU A 214 -21.65 14.24 5.34
N GLU A 215 -22.54 14.39 4.34
CA GLU A 215 -23.35 13.29 3.77
C GLU A 215 -22.51 12.17 3.13
N ASP A 216 -21.26 12.46 2.79
CA ASP A 216 -20.32 11.51 2.20
C ASP A 216 -19.45 10.78 3.25
N LEU A 217 -19.64 11.07 4.54
CA LEU A 217 -18.92 10.45 5.65
C LEU A 217 -19.84 9.52 6.44
N LEU A 218 -19.42 8.26 6.60
CA LEU A 218 -20.03 7.31 7.54
C LEU A 218 -19.04 6.95 8.64
N ILE A 219 -19.47 7.05 9.90
CA ILE A 219 -18.71 6.56 11.06
C ILE A 219 -19.23 5.16 11.38
N ILE A 220 -18.37 4.13 11.32
CA ILE A 220 -18.82 2.73 11.32
C ILE A 220 -19.33 2.22 12.69
N ARG A 221 -18.93 2.88 13.79
CA ARG A 221 -19.32 2.49 15.15
C ARG A 221 -19.30 3.68 16.11
N PRO A 222 -20.03 3.61 17.25
CA PRO A 222 -19.91 4.59 18.32
C PRO A 222 -18.46 4.74 18.81
N PHE A 223 -18.09 5.96 19.21
CA PHE A 223 -16.75 6.31 19.71
C PHE A 223 -16.88 7.35 20.84
N ASP A 224 -15.84 7.47 21.67
CA ASP A 224 -15.81 8.49 22.74
C ASP A 224 -15.58 9.88 22.13
N PHE A 225 -16.47 10.82 22.44
CA PHE A 225 -16.39 12.20 21.99
C PHE A 225 -15.06 12.89 22.36
N ALA A 226 -14.41 12.46 23.45
CA ALA A 226 -13.08 12.93 23.82
C ALA A 226 -12.04 12.76 22.69
N THR A 227 -12.24 11.80 21.79
CA THR A 227 -11.41 11.58 20.58
C THR A 227 -11.38 12.80 19.65
N LEU A 228 -12.43 13.63 19.64
CA LEU A 228 -12.48 14.86 18.82
C LEU A 228 -11.95 16.09 19.57
N GLN A 229 -11.70 15.97 20.87
CA GLN A 229 -11.31 17.08 21.75
C GLN A 229 -9.81 17.11 22.05
N ILE A 230 -9.01 16.38 21.28
CA ILE A 230 -7.55 16.35 21.44
C ILE A 230 -7.00 17.75 21.15
N LYS A 231 -6.31 18.32 22.14
CA LYS A 231 -5.72 19.65 22.01
C LYS A 231 -4.39 19.58 21.26
N PRO A 232 -4.08 20.56 20.39
CA PRO A 232 -2.75 20.72 19.82
C PRO A 232 -1.69 20.87 20.91
N SER A 233 -0.47 20.44 20.61
CA SER A 233 0.66 20.64 21.52
C SER A 233 1.01 22.12 21.65
N MET A 234 1.67 22.49 22.75
CA MET A 234 2.14 23.88 22.95
C MET A 234 3.03 24.36 21.80
N ALA A 235 3.89 23.49 21.27
CA ALA A 235 4.73 23.79 20.11
C ALA A 235 3.89 24.08 18.85
N GLN A 236 2.82 23.33 18.60
CA GLN A 236 1.91 23.61 17.47
C GLN A 236 1.20 24.95 17.65
N ILE A 237 0.71 25.25 18.86
CA ILE A 237 0.07 26.53 19.18
C ILE A 237 1.03 27.70 18.97
N GLU A 238 2.28 27.57 19.39
CA GLU A 238 3.30 28.60 19.19
C GLU A 238 3.59 28.85 17.70
N VAL A 239 3.66 27.78 16.90
CA VAL A 239 3.79 27.90 15.44
C VAL A 239 2.61 28.65 14.83
N PHE A 240 1.37 28.33 15.20
CA PHE A 240 0.20 29.07 14.72
C PHE A 240 0.27 30.57 15.08
N LYS A 241 0.59 30.90 16.34
CA LYS A 241 0.77 32.29 16.77
C LYS A 241 1.87 33.01 15.98
N ARG A 242 2.98 32.32 15.69
CA ARG A 242 4.07 32.87 14.86
C ARG A 242 3.59 33.14 13.43
N LEU A 243 2.85 32.21 12.82
CA LEU A 243 2.31 32.37 11.46
C LEU A 243 1.34 33.55 11.38
N ASP A 244 0.48 33.74 12.39
CA ASP A 244 -0.43 34.89 12.45
C ASP A 244 0.31 36.23 12.51
N ARG A 245 1.37 36.32 13.33
CA ARG A 245 2.22 37.51 13.38
C ARG A 245 2.87 37.81 12.03
N ILE A 246 3.38 36.78 11.35
CA ILE A 246 3.98 36.92 10.02
C ILE A 246 2.93 37.42 9.02
N ALA A 247 1.72 36.83 9.02
CA ALA A 247 0.64 37.22 8.14
C ALA A 247 0.22 38.69 8.36
N GLN A 248 0.11 39.13 9.62
CA GLN A 248 -0.20 40.52 9.97
C GLN A 248 0.90 41.49 9.50
N ASN A 249 2.18 41.14 9.70
CA ASN A 249 3.30 41.96 9.24
C ASN A 249 3.33 42.09 7.72
N THR A 250 3.10 40.99 6.99
CA THR A 250 2.99 41.01 5.53
C THR A 250 1.84 41.91 5.08
N ARG A 251 0.65 41.78 5.68
CA ARG A 251 -0.50 42.66 5.37
C ARG A 251 -0.17 44.14 5.55
N ARG A 252 0.48 44.52 6.66
CA ARG A 252 0.90 45.91 6.91
C ARG A 252 1.91 46.42 5.88
N ARG A 253 2.91 45.58 5.53
CA ARG A 253 3.98 45.96 4.58
C ARG A 253 3.47 46.23 3.18
N PHE A 254 2.46 45.48 2.72
CA PHE A 254 1.90 45.58 1.37
C PHE A 254 0.55 46.32 1.33
N GLN A 255 0.17 46.99 2.42
CA GLN A 255 -1.12 47.68 2.54
C GLN A 255 -1.32 48.81 1.52
N PHE A 256 -0.22 49.33 0.95
CA PHE A 256 -0.21 50.47 0.02
C PHE A 256 0.28 50.10 -1.39
N ILE A 257 0.35 48.80 -1.75
CA ILE A 257 0.85 48.31 -3.05
C ILE A 257 -0.31 47.86 -3.98
N VAL A 258 -1.54 48.35 -3.74
CA VAL A 258 -2.69 48.14 -4.63
C VAL A 258 -3.19 49.47 -5.15
#